data_AF-A0A4V2MHV7-F1
#
_entry.id   AF-A0A4V2MHV7-F1
#
_cell.length_a   1.000
_cell.length_b   1.000
_cell.length_c   1.000
_cell.angle_alpha   90.00
_cell.angle_beta   90.00
_cell.angle_gamma   90.00
#
_symmetry.space_group_name_H-M   'P 1'
#
loop_
_entity.id
_entity.type
_entity.pdbx_description
1 polymer ?
#
loop_
_entity_poly.entity_id
_entity_poly.type
_entity_poly.pdbx_seq_one_letter_code
_entity_poly.pdbx_strand_id
1 'polypeptide(L)' 'MKKKLTFALLMSAITTGLVTFTVVAVNVGFISQFLTIWLKSWPIAYLVAVPAILIIAPRIEKLVDYLIREKS' A
#
# COMPACT_ATOMS: atom_id res chain seq x y z
N MET A 1 -6.32 2.84 -19.65
CA MET A 1 -5.88 3.60 -18.46
C MET A 1 -6.84 3.45 -17.28
N LYS A 2 -8.16 3.68 -17.44
CA LYS A 2 -9.17 3.57 -16.35
C LYS A 2 -9.11 2.25 -15.58
N LYS A 3 -9.07 1.08 -16.25
CA LYS A 3 -8.96 -0.24 -15.61
C LYS A 3 -7.73 -0.41 -14.72
N LYS A 4 -6.54 0.04 -15.17
CA LYS A 4 -5.29 -0.05 -14.40
C LYS A 4 -5.34 0.81 -13.14
N LEU A 5 -5.91 2.02 -13.26
CA LEU A 5 -6.11 2.92 -12.11
C LEU A 5 -7.09 2.33 -11.09
N THR A 6 -8.26 1.87 -11.53
CA THR A 6 -9.24 1.24 -10.63
C THR A 6 -8.67 0.00 -9.95
N PHE A 7 -7.92 -0.83 -10.70
CA PHE A 7 -7.23 -1.98 -10.14
C PHE A 7 -6.20 -1.58 -9.08
N ALA A 8 -5.36 -0.59 -9.34
CA ALA A 8 -4.36 -0.10 -8.39
C ALA A 8 -5.00 0.48 -7.12
N LEU A 9 -6.11 1.20 -7.24
CA LEU A 9 -6.86 1.73 -6.09
C LEU A 9 -7.47 0.62 -5.24
N LEU A 10 -8.14 -0.36 -5.86
CA LEU A 10 -8.70 -1.50 -5.12
C LEU A 10 -7.61 -2.35 -4.47
N MET A 11 -6.53 -2.64 -5.20
CA MET A 11 -5.41 -3.42 -4.67
C MET A 11 -4.69 -2.70 -3.54
N SER A 12 -4.50 -1.38 -3.64
CA SER A 12 -3.90 -0.61 -2.55
C SER A 12 -4.78 -0.61 -1.30
N ALA A 13 -6.11 -0.55 -1.43
CA ALA A 13 -7.02 -0.65 -0.29
C ALA A 13 -6.91 -2.01 0.43
N ILE A 14 -6.88 -3.10 -0.34
CA ILE A 14 -6.74 -4.46 0.21
C ILE A 14 -5.36 -4.63 0.85
N THR A 15 -4.31 -4.23 0.15
CA THR A 15 -2.92 -4.41 0.61
C THR A 15 -2.65 -3.61 1.87
N THR A 16 -3.06 -2.33 1.93
CA THR A 16 -2.89 -1.51 3.13
C THR A 16 -3.71 -2.04 4.29
N GLY A 17 -4.91 -2.59 4.03
CA GLY A 17 -5.76 -3.21 5.05
C GLY A 17 -5.10 -4.43 5.67
N LEU A 18 -4.54 -5.32 4.85
CA LEU A 18 -3.81 -6.49 5.32
C LEU A 18 -2.54 -6.09 6.09
N VAL A 19 -1.75 -5.17 5.54
CA VAL A 19 -0.51 -4.71 6.20
C VAL A 19 -0.82 -4.05 7.54
N THR A 20 -1.77 -3.12 7.61
CA THR A 20 -2.13 -2.48 8.88
C THR A 20 -2.75 -3.47 9.86
N PHE A 21 -3.53 -4.43 9.38
CA PHE A 21 -4.10 -5.48 10.22
C PHE A 21 -2.99 -6.31 10.87
N THR A 22 -2.04 -6.82 10.08
CA THR A 22 -0.91 -7.60 10.57
C THR A 22 -0.05 -6.79 11.53
N VAL A 23 0.27 -5.54 11.19
CA VAL A 23 1.07 -4.66 12.06
C VAL A 23 0.38 -4.42 13.39
N VAL A 24 -0.92 -4.08 13.40
CA VAL A 24 -1.66 -3.86 14.64
C VAL A 24 -1.80 -5.18 15.42
N ALA A 25 -2.00 -6.32 14.75
CA ALA A 25 -2.14 -7.62 15.39
C ALA A 25 -0.84 -8.06 16.08
N VAL A 26 0.31 -7.82 15.45
CA VAL A 26 1.62 -8.19 16.00
C VAL A 26 2.07 -7.24 17.10
N ASN A 27 1.84 -5.92 16.96
CA ASN A 27 2.37 -4.93 17.90
C ASN A 27 1.44 -4.64 19.08
N VAL A 28 0.12 -4.66 18.86
CA VAL A 28 -0.88 -4.35 19.89
C VAL A 28 -1.56 -5.61 20.42
N GLY A 29 -1.68 -6.65 19.60
CA GLY A 29 -2.45 -7.85 19.92
C GLY A 29 -3.95 -7.64 19.79
N PHE A 30 -4.71 -8.72 20.00
CA PHE A 30 -6.17 -8.74 19.88
C PHE A 30 -6.86 -8.28 21.17
N ILE A 31 -6.72 -6.99 21.50
CA ILE A 31 -7.40 -6.36 22.63
C ILE A 31 -8.78 -5.81 22.23
N SER A 32 -9.61 -5.41 23.21
CA SER A 32 -10.95 -4.85 22.95
C SER A 32 -10.97 -3.65 21.98
N GLN A 33 -9.87 -2.89 21.94
CA GLN A 33 -9.70 -1.71 21.08
C GLN A 33 -9.05 -2.04 19.72
N PHE A 34 -8.69 -3.30 19.46
CA PHE A 34 -7.96 -3.73 18.27
C PHE A 34 -8.63 -3.25 16.99
N LEU A 35 -9.93 -3.50 16.85
CA LEU A 35 -10.68 -3.14 15.64
C LEU A 35 -10.72 -1.62 15.45
N THR A 36 -10.87 -0.85 16.54
CA THR A 36 -10.85 0.62 16.49
C THR A 36 -9.48 1.16 16.06
N ILE A 37 -8.40 0.62 16.61
CA ILE A 37 -7.03 1.02 16.27
C ILE A 37 -6.72 0.68 14.81
N TRP A 38 -7.08 -0.52 14.37
CA TRP A 38 -6.91 -0.94 12.98
C TRP A 38 -7.74 -0.08 12.02
N LEU A 39 -9.03 0.13 12.29
CA LEU A 39 -9.92 0.91 11.43
C LEU A 39 -9.54 2.40 11.38
N LYS A 40 -8.89 2.94 12.42
CA LYS A 40 -8.32 4.29 12.40
C LYS A 40 -7.02 4.35 11.58
N SER A 41 -6.20 3.30 11.64
CA SER A 41 -4.88 3.26 10.97
C SER A 41 -4.99 2.94 9.47
N TRP A 42 -5.90 2.05 9.08
CA TRP A 42 -6.10 1.62 7.71
C TRP A 42 -6.39 2.75 6.69
N PRO A 43 -7.37 3.65 6.90
CA PRO A 43 -7.67 4.71 5.94
C PRO A 43 -6.52 5.71 5.82
N ILE A 44 -5.77 5.96 6.89
CA ILE A 44 -4.58 6.82 6.86
C ILE A 44 -3.51 6.17 5.98
N ALA A 45 -3.22 4.88 6.19
CA ALA A 45 -2.26 4.14 5.37
C ALA A 45 -2.69 4.08 3.89
N TYR A 46 -3.98 3.87 3.62
CA TYR A 46 -4.53 3.90 2.27
C TYR A 46 -4.37 5.27 1.60
N LEU A 47 -4.73 6.35 2.31
CA LEU A 47 -4.64 7.71 1.80
C LEU A 47 -3.19 8.12 1.47
N VAL A 48 -2.20 7.56 2.18
CA VAL A 48 -0.78 7.78 1.90
C VAL A 48 -0.29 6.88 0.75
N ALA A 49 -0.73 5.61 0.71
CA ALA A 49 -0.29 4.65 -0.30
C ALA A 49 -0.76 5.01 -1.72
N VAL A 50 -1.98 5.51 -1.87
CA VAL A 50 -2.53 5.89 -3.19
C VAL A 50 -1.67 6.94 -3.92
N PRO A 51 -1.40 8.14 -3.36
CA PRO A 51 -0.55 9.14 -4.02
C PRO A 51 0.89 8.66 -4.16
N ALA A 52 1.40 7.88 -3.19
CA ALA A 52 2.71 7.25 -3.30
C ALA A 52 2.79 6.36 -4.55
N ILE A 53 1.83 5.46 -4.78
CA ILE A 53 1.81 4.61 -5.98
C ILE A 53 1.70 5.47 -7.25
N LEU A 54 0.81 6.46 -7.28
CA LEU A 54 0.60 7.27 -8.49
C LEU A 54 1.84 8.10 -8.88
N ILE A 55 2.59 8.60 -7.90
CA ILE A 55 3.75 9.47 -8.14
C ILE A 55 5.05 8.66 -8.23
N ILE A 56 5.22 7.65 -7.38
CA ILE A 56 6.46 6.87 -7.24
C ILE A 56 6.52 5.74 -8.26
N ALA A 57 5.41 5.08 -8.61
CA ALA A 57 5.41 3.97 -9.57
C ALA A 57 6.14 4.30 -10.89
N PRO A 58 5.88 5.43 -11.59
CA PRO A 58 6.60 5.73 -12.83
C PRO A 58 8.08 6.03 -12.61
N ARG A 59 8.48 6.47 -11.42
CA ARG A 59 9.90 6.68 -11.08
C ARG A 59 10.61 5.35 -10.83
N ILE A 60 9.93 4.43 -10.15
CA ILE A 60 10.42 3.07 -9.91
C ILE A 60 10.49 2.30 -11.22
N GLU A 61 9.51 2.39 -12.12
CA GLU A 61 9.57 1.79 -13.45
C GLU A 61 10.83 2.23 -14.21
N LYS A 62 11.12 3.54 -14.25
CA LYS A 62 12.37 4.06 -14.86
C LYS A 62 13.64 3.53 -14.21
N LEU A 63 13.65 3.42 -12.88
CA LEU A 63 14.80 2.89 -12.15
C LEU A 63 15.00 1.40 -12.43
N VAL A 64 13.91 0.63 -12.45
CA VAL A 64 13.91 -0.80 -12.79
C VAL A 64 14.40 -1.00 -14.23
N ASP A 65 13.91 -0.20 -15.17
CA ASP A 65 14.37 -0.23 -16.57
C ASP A 65 15.86 0.07 -16.68
N TYR A 66 16.37 1.06 -15.92
CA TYR A 66 17.80 1.38 -15.86
C TYR A 66 18.62 0.20 -15.32
N LEU A 67 18.23 -0.36 -14.17
CA LEU A 67 18.95 -1.46 -13.52
C LEU A 67 18.93 -2.76 -14.34
N ILE A 68 17.83 -3.03 -15.06
CA ILE A 68 17.71 -4.22 -15.92
C ILE A 68 18.45 -4.02 -17.24
N ARG A 69 18.46 -2.81 -17.83
CA ARG A 69 19.26 -2.50 -19.03
C ARG A 69 20.76 -2.57 -18.79
N GLU A 70 21.22 -2.32 -17.57
CA GLU A 70 22.65 -2.40 -17.21
C GLU A 70 23.18 -3.85 -17.13
N LYS A 71 22.31 -4.85 -17.39
CA LYS A 71 22.67 -6.28 -17.38
C LYS A 71 22.60 -6.96 -18.76
N SER A 72 22.74 -6.22 -19.86
CA SER A 72 22.92 -6.80 -21.21
C SER A 72 24.05 -6.16 -21.98
#